data_AF-A0AAN4ZMQ9-F1
#
_entry.id   AF-A0AAN4ZMQ9-F1
#
_cell.length_a   1.000
_cell.length_b   1.000
_cell.length_c   1.000
_cell.angle_alpha   90.00
_cell.angle_beta   90.00
_cell.angle_gamma   90.00
#
_symmetry.space_group_name_H-M   'P 1'
#
loop_
_entity.id
_entity.type
_entity.pdbx_description
1 polymer ?
#
loop_
_entity_poly.entity_id
_entity_poly.type
_entity_poly.pdbx_seq_one_letter_code
_entity_poly.pdbx_strand_id
1 'polypeptide(L)'
;KNELACPECEYRSRSARMWWQHLKDQHSTTPSLASIFIIMCSRPDVSFVANVVMNPTRRSTCDISNFTIIRNEDELIRRLTDPPMTPQCVLCKIYPKTAYGYIYHLAKHHKTTPKANGIYLLCSCGFRFNTQNDQKKHDNK
;
A
#
# COMPACT_ATOMS: atom_id res chain seq x y z
N LYS A 1 -1.45 -3.58 27.24
CA LYS A 1 -0.12 -3.30 26.66
C LYS A 1 -0.15 -3.84 25.24
N ASN A 2 0.04 -2.99 24.22
CA ASN A 2 -0.12 -3.38 22.82
C ASN A 2 1.21 -3.92 22.30
N GLU A 3 1.33 -5.24 22.16
CA GLU A 3 2.46 -5.90 21.53
C GLU A 3 2.18 -6.12 20.05
N LEU A 4 3.20 -5.90 19.21
CA LEU A 4 3.15 -6.11 17.78
C LEU A 4 3.63 -7.53 17.49
N ALA A 5 2.74 -8.37 16.96
CA ALA A 5 3.07 -9.72 16.55
C ALA A 5 3.49 -9.75 15.07
N CYS A 6 4.50 -10.55 14.75
CA CYS A 6 4.83 -10.87 13.37
C CYS A 6 3.73 -11.76 12.77
N PRO A 7 3.31 -11.56 11.51
CA PRO A 7 2.31 -12.43 10.87
C PRO A 7 2.89 -13.76 10.40
N GLU A 8 4.21 -13.81 10.20
CA GLU A 8 4.89 -14.95 9.59
C GLU A 8 5.63 -15.83 10.61
N CYS A 9 5.78 -15.39 11.86
CA CYS A 9 6.39 -16.19 12.93
C CYS A 9 5.93 -15.74 14.32
N GLU A 10 6.42 -16.41 15.37
CA GLU A 10 6.03 -16.16 16.77
C GLU A 10 6.66 -14.90 17.38
N TYR A 11 7.47 -14.14 16.62
CA TYR A 11 8.12 -12.93 17.13
C TYR A 11 7.10 -11.88 17.57
N ARG A 12 7.31 -11.32 18.77
CA ARG A 12 6.49 -10.24 19.33
C ARG A 12 7.41 -9.14 19.85
N SER A 13 7.02 -7.88 19.65
CA SER A 13 7.76 -6.75 20.21
C SER A 13 6.85 -5.59 20.58
N ARG A 14 7.22 -4.88 21.64
CA ARG A 14 6.60 -3.59 22.01
C ARG A 14 7.22 -2.41 21.26
N SER A 15 8.38 -2.60 20.65
CA SER A 15 9.07 -1.57 19.87
C SER A 15 8.77 -1.77 18.40
N ALA A 16 8.05 -0.84 17.81
CA ALA A 16 7.74 -0.86 16.39
C ALA A 16 9.00 -0.81 15.50
N ARG A 17 10.07 -0.15 15.97
CA ARG A 17 11.38 -0.20 15.29
C ARG A 17 11.97 -1.62 15.27
N MET A 18 11.96 -2.31 16.40
CA MET A 18 12.50 -3.69 16.48
C MET A 18 11.64 -4.66 15.67
N TRP A 19 10.33 -4.51 15.73
CA TRP A 19 9.40 -5.28 14.92
C TRP A 19 9.60 -5.04 13.41
N TRP A 20 9.81 -3.80 12.98
CA TRP A 20 10.11 -3.50 11.58
C TRP A 20 11.46 -4.08 11.14
N GLN A 21 12.50 -3.92 11.96
CA GLN A 21 13.81 -4.51 11.68
C GLN A 21 13.72 -6.03 11.54
N HIS A 22 12.95 -6.69 12.41
CA HIS A 22 12.66 -8.11 12.32
C HIS A 22 12.00 -8.50 10.99
N LEU A 23 10.95 -7.78 10.56
CA LEU A 23 10.30 -8.04 9.26
C LEU A 23 11.28 -7.92 8.08
N LYS A 24 12.17 -6.93 8.14
CA LYS A 24 13.18 -6.71 7.10
C LYS A 24 14.22 -7.83 7.09
N ASP A 25 14.75 -8.20 8.25
CA ASP A 25 15.88 -9.13 8.35
C ASP A 25 15.46 -10.60 8.18
N GLN A 26 14.30 -10.99 8.74
CA GLN A 26 13.87 -12.38 8.76
C GLN A 26 12.94 -12.73 7.59
N HIS A 27 12.11 -11.79 7.17
CA HIS A 27 11.07 -12.04 6.16
C HIS A 27 11.32 -11.32 4.84
N SER A 28 12.34 -10.47 4.77
CA SER A 28 12.54 -9.57 3.62
C SER A 28 11.21 -8.90 3.24
N THR A 29 10.48 -8.40 4.24
CA THR A 29 9.19 -7.72 4.04
C THR A 29 9.16 -6.37 4.72
N THR A 30 8.21 -5.53 4.33
CA THR A 30 7.88 -4.28 5.03
C THR A 30 6.48 -4.39 5.63
N PRO A 31 6.15 -3.54 6.63
CA PRO A 31 4.80 -3.51 7.19
C PRO A 31 3.73 -3.31 6.10
N SER A 32 4.01 -2.42 5.13
CA SER A 32 3.15 -2.16 3.98
C SER A 32 2.93 -3.37 3.07
N LEU A 33 3.92 -4.26 2.96
CA LEU A 33 3.86 -5.44 2.11
C LEU A 33 3.24 -6.64 2.85
N ALA A 34 3.47 -6.75 4.17
CA ALA A 34 2.83 -7.74 5.02
C ALA A 34 1.34 -7.47 5.29
N SER A 35 0.73 -6.48 4.64
CA SER A 35 -0.63 -5.98 4.93
C SER A 35 -0.84 -5.58 6.40
N ILE A 36 0.23 -5.36 7.17
CA ILE A 36 0.16 -4.88 8.55
C ILE A 36 0.49 -3.39 8.58
N PHE A 37 -0.55 -2.59 8.73
CA PHE A 37 -0.44 -1.15 8.90
C PHE A 37 -0.15 -0.81 10.37
N ILE A 38 1.07 -0.38 10.68
CA ILE A 38 1.42 0.19 11.99
C ILE A 38 1.78 1.67 11.83
N ILE A 39 0.99 2.58 12.41
CA ILE A 39 1.41 3.97 12.57
C ILE A 39 2.35 4.07 13.77
N MET A 40 3.59 4.49 13.53
CA MET A 40 4.45 5.05 14.56
C MET A 40 4.29 6.56 14.56
N CYS A 41 3.56 7.10 15.53
CA CYS A 41 3.61 8.54 15.79
C CYS A 41 4.98 8.84 16.41
N SER A 42 5.77 9.72 15.80
CA SER A 42 7.08 10.15 16.32
C SER A 42 6.98 11.13 17.50
N ARG A 43 5.82 11.19 18.17
CA ARG A 43 5.67 11.92 19.43
C ARG A 43 5.95 10.98 20.61
N PRO A 44 6.81 11.35 21.56
CA PRO A 44 7.22 10.48 22.68
C PRO A 44 6.09 10.15 23.68
N ASP A 45 4.93 10.78 23.55
CA ASP A 45 3.88 10.81 24.59
C ASP A 45 2.51 10.25 24.15
N VAL A 46 2.31 9.88 22.87
CA VAL A 46 0.97 9.42 22.43
C VAL A 46 1.04 8.29 21.40
N SER A 47 0.75 7.08 21.86
CA SER A 47 0.52 5.91 21.01
C SER A 47 -0.97 5.78 20.70
N PHE A 48 -1.42 6.32 19.57
CA PHE A 48 -2.76 6.02 19.03
C PHE A 48 -2.63 5.04 17.88
N VAL A 49 -3.42 3.97 17.92
CA VAL A 49 -3.65 3.06 16.78
C VAL A 49 -4.73 3.71 15.93
N ALA A 50 -4.32 4.45 14.91
CA ALA A 50 -5.18 4.81 13.79
C ALA A 50 -4.58 4.19 12.52
N ASN A 51 -5.41 3.93 11.51
CA ASN A 51 -4.96 3.43 10.22
C ASN A 51 -4.52 4.63 9.34
N VAL A 52 -3.40 4.51 8.61
CA VAL A 52 -2.77 5.44 7.61
C VAL A 52 -1.36 5.91 8.02
N VAL A 53 -0.31 5.40 7.38
CA VAL A 53 1.05 5.95 7.51
C VAL A 53 1.27 7.08 6.49
N MET A 54 1.64 8.26 6.96
CA MET A 54 2.29 9.32 6.18
C MET A 54 3.76 9.42 6.61
N ASN A 55 4.67 9.68 5.67
CA ASN A 55 5.99 10.24 5.97
C ASN A 55 5.87 11.77 5.90
N PRO A 56 5.85 12.51 7.03
CA PRO A 56 5.60 13.95 7.01
C PRO A 56 6.78 14.78 6.47
N THR A 57 7.94 14.18 6.20
CA THR A 57 9.18 14.93 5.88
C THR A 57 9.59 14.90 4.41
N ARG A 58 8.88 14.16 3.54
CA ARG A 58 9.15 14.17 2.10
C ARG A 58 7.92 14.57 1.31
N ARG A 59 7.80 15.88 1.11
CA ARG A 59 7.00 16.55 0.06
C ARG A 59 7.52 16.25 -1.37
N SER A 60 8.24 15.15 -1.56
CA SER A 60 8.74 14.74 -2.87
C SER A 60 7.66 13.91 -3.52
N THR A 61 6.93 14.52 -4.46
CA THR A 61 6.18 13.89 -5.56
C THR A 61 6.17 12.37 -5.48
N CYS A 62 5.09 11.77 -4.99
CA CYS A 62 4.93 10.33 -5.07
C CYS A 62 5.08 9.91 -6.52
N ASP A 63 6.10 9.12 -6.84
CA ASP A 63 6.26 8.58 -8.18
C ASP A 63 5.15 7.54 -8.40
N ILE A 64 4.07 7.96 -9.07
CA ILE A 64 2.83 7.19 -9.31
C ILE A 64 3.11 5.93 -10.14
N SER A 65 4.34 5.77 -10.64
CA SER A 65 4.83 4.58 -11.32
C SER A 65 4.89 3.33 -10.43
N ASN A 66 4.84 3.47 -9.09
CA ASN A 66 4.85 2.34 -8.14
C ASN A 66 3.52 2.20 -7.39
N PHE A 67 2.52 1.59 -8.03
CA PHE A 67 1.23 1.28 -7.41
C PHE A 67 0.94 -0.23 -7.43
N THR A 68 0.16 -0.69 -6.45
CA THR A 68 -0.30 -2.08 -6.33
C THR A 68 -1.81 -2.16 -6.50
N ILE A 69 -2.29 -3.21 -7.17
CA ILE A 69 -3.72 -3.55 -7.18
C ILE A 69 -3.97 -4.48 -6.01
N ILE A 70 -4.96 -4.15 -5.18
CA ILE A 70 -5.43 -5.02 -4.12
C ILE A 70 -6.90 -5.35 -4.41
N ARG A 71 -7.25 -6.64 -4.40
CA ARG A 71 -8.63 -7.09 -4.45
C ARG A 71 -9.21 -7.01 -3.04
N ASN A 72 -10.48 -6.65 -2.91
CA ASN A 72 -11.14 -6.54 -1.61
C ASN A 72 -11.12 -7.86 -0.82
N GLU A 73 -11.00 -8.97 -1.52
CA GLU A 73 -11.04 -10.34 -1.00
C GLU A 73 -9.64 -10.85 -0.61
N ASP A 74 -8.59 -10.25 -1.18
CA ASP A 74 -7.20 -10.69 -0.98
C ASP A 74 -6.54 -9.80 0.09
N GLU A 75 -6.24 -10.39 1.26
CA GLU A 75 -5.23 -9.83 2.17
C GLU A 75 -3.85 -10.09 1.55
N LEU A 76 -3.40 -9.17 0.69
CA LEU A 76 -2.14 -9.32 -0.04
C LEU A 76 -0.94 -9.16 0.90
N ILE A 77 -0.34 -10.28 1.33
CA ILE A 77 1.05 -10.31 1.81
C ILE A 77 1.95 -10.35 0.58
N ARG A 78 2.44 -9.20 0.12
CA ARG A 78 3.57 -9.15 -0.83
C ARG A 78 4.88 -9.29 -0.06
N ARG A 79 5.95 -9.76 -0.70
CA ARG A 79 7.32 -9.77 -0.15
C ARG A 79 8.18 -8.72 -0.87
N LEU A 80 9.21 -8.16 -0.23
CA LEU A 80 10.10 -7.18 -0.90
C LEU A 80 10.84 -7.79 -2.10
N THR A 81 10.96 -9.11 -2.12
CA THR A 81 11.63 -9.87 -3.18
C THR A 81 10.76 -10.07 -4.41
N ASP A 82 9.46 -9.77 -4.34
CA ASP A 82 8.60 -9.88 -5.51
C ASP A 82 9.01 -8.79 -6.52
N PRO A 83 9.25 -9.14 -7.81
CA PRO A 83 9.59 -8.16 -8.82
C PRO A 83 8.52 -7.06 -8.85
N PRO A 84 8.90 -5.78 -9.08
CA PRO A 84 7.93 -4.72 -9.28
C PRO A 84 7.08 -5.04 -10.51
N MET A 85 5.93 -5.68 -10.28
CA MET A 85 4.99 -6.00 -11.34
C MET A 85 4.20 -4.73 -11.64
N THR A 86 4.41 -4.17 -12.84
CA THR A 86 3.39 -3.33 -13.47
C THR A 86 2.10 -4.13 -13.46
N PRO A 87 1.06 -3.67 -12.76
CA PRO A 87 -0.06 -4.55 -12.50
C PRO A 87 -0.88 -4.74 -13.79
N GLN A 88 -1.19 -5.99 -14.08
CA GLN A 88 -2.03 -6.37 -15.22
C GLN A 88 -3.47 -5.91 -14.97
N CYS A 89 -4.17 -5.49 -16.03
CA CYS A 89 -5.61 -5.27 -15.95
C CYS A 89 -6.33 -6.56 -15.54
N VAL A 90 -7.24 -6.47 -14.56
CA VAL A 90 -8.03 -7.64 -14.12
C VAL A 90 -9.01 -8.15 -15.18
N LEU A 91 -9.27 -7.36 -16.24
CA LEU A 91 -10.20 -7.68 -17.31
C LEU A 91 -9.53 -7.94 -18.67
N CYS A 92 -8.23 -7.68 -18.82
CA CYS A 92 -7.50 -7.93 -20.07
C CYS A 92 -5.97 -8.01 -19.87
N LYS A 93 -5.21 -8.30 -20.94
CA LYS A 93 -3.75 -8.47 -20.86
C LYS A 93 -2.91 -7.18 -20.99
N ILE A 94 -3.50 -6.01 -20.76
CA ILE A 94 -2.77 -4.73 -20.77
C ILE A 94 -2.10 -4.50 -19.42
N TYR A 95 -0.90 -3.89 -19.42
CA TYR A 95 -0.10 -3.57 -18.23
C TYR A 95 0.13 -2.06 -18.12
N PRO A 96 -0.83 -1.31 -17.54
CA PRO A 96 -0.67 0.12 -17.34
C PRO A 96 0.51 0.43 -16.41
N LYS A 97 1.37 1.38 -16.80
CA LYS A 97 2.57 1.75 -16.04
C LYS A 97 2.31 2.69 -14.86
N THR A 98 1.11 3.26 -14.76
CA THR A 98 0.75 4.24 -13.71
C THR A 98 -0.66 3.99 -13.19
N ALA A 99 -0.94 4.38 -11.95
CA ALA A 99 -2.27 4.24 -11.35
C ALA A 99 -3.33 4.99 -12.17
N TYR A 100 -3.01 6.21 -12.61
CA TYR A 100 -3.84 6.97 -13.53
C TYR A 100 -4.11 6.21 -14.83
N GLY A 101 -3.05 5.68 -15.47
CA GLY A 101 -3.17 4.89 -16.69
C GLY A 101 -4.07 3.67 -16.51
N TYR A 102 -4.01 3.03 -15.34
CA TYR A 102 -4.87 1.90 -15.00
C TYR A 102 -6.34 2.30 -14.88
N ILE A 103 -6.64 3.36 -14.13
CA ILE A 103 -8.01 3.87 -13.96
C ILE A 103 -8.57 4.34 -15.32
N TYR A 104 -7.77 5.07 -16.10
CA TYR A 104 -8.15 5.52 -17.44
C TYR A 104 -8.45 4.33 -18.37
N HIS A 105 -7.62 3.30 -18.34
CA HIS A 105 -7.79 2.09 -19.13
C HIS A 105 -9.12 1.39 -18.80
N LEU A 106 -9.43 1.15 -17.52
CA LEU A 106 -10.70 0.57 -17.08
C LEU A 106 -11.91 1.39 -17.55
N ALA A 107 -11.85 2.71 -17.39
CA ALA A 107 -12.94 3.60 -17.79
C ALA A 107 -13.17 3.60 -19.31
N LYS A 108 -12.09 3.68 -20.10
CA LYS A 108 -12.19 3.79 -21.56
C LYS A 108 -12.56 2.48 -22.24
N HIS A 109 -11.88 1.39 -21.88
CA HIS A 109 -11.96 0.10 -22.58
C HIS A 109 -12.97 -0.88 -21.96
N HIS A 110 -13.20 -0.80 -20.65
CA HIS A 110 -14.07 -1.73 -19.94
C HIS A 110 -15.32 -1.07 -19.36
N LYS A 111 -15.49 0.25 -19.55
CA LYS A 111 -16.62 1.05 -19.04
C LYS A 111 -16.89 0.82 -17.54
N THR A 112 -15.81 0.64 -16.78
CA THR A 112 -15.87 0.26 -15.37
C THR A 112 -14.86 1.05 -14.52
N THR A 113 -14.88 0.83 -13.22
CA THR A 113 -13.99 1.48 -12.25
C THR A 113 -13.32 0.44 -11.35
N PRO A 114 -12.19 0.75 -10.69
CA PRO A 114 -11.61 -0.13 -9.68
C PRO A 114 -12.66 -0.62 -8.65
N LYS A 115 -13.40 0.32 -8.05
CA LYS A 115 -14.42 0.01 -7.04
C LYS A 115 -15.50 -0.97 -7.55
N ALA A 116 -15.95 -0.80 -8.79
CA ALA A 116 -16.96 -1.68 -9.40
C ALA A 116 -16.46 -3.11 -9.62
N ASN A 117 -15.14 -3.32 -9.72
CA ASN A 117 -14.53 -4.65 -9.84
C ASN A 117 -14.00 -5.16 -8.49
N GLY A 118 -14.41 -4.53 -7.37
CA GLY A 118 -13.94 -4.94 -6.05
C GLY A 118 -12.42 -4.77 -5.87
N ILE A 119 -11.79 -3.83 -6.56
CA ILE A 119 -10.36 -3.55 -6.43
C ILE A 119 -10.12 -2.09 -6.04
N TYR A 120 -8.99 -1.84 -5.38
CA TYR A 120 -8.46 -0.50 -5.16
C TYR A 120 -6.97 -0.44 -5.51
N LEU A 121 -6.51 0.74 -5.89
CA LEU A 121 -5.09 0.99 -6.17
C LEU A 121 -4.43 1.57 -4.93
N LEU A 122 -3.26 1.05 -4.55
CA LEU A 122 -2.48 1.52 -3.42
C LEU A 122 -1.18 2.15 -3.92
N CYS A 123 -0.95 3.42 -3.58
CA CYS A 123 0.35 4.06 -3.77
C CYS A 123 1.39 3.46 -2.83
N SER A 124 2.67 3.52 -3.19
CA SER A 124 3.78 3.24 -2.27
C SER A 124 3.74 4.08 -0.98
N CYS A 125 3.10 5.26 -0.99
CA CYS A 125 2.88 6.08 0.21
C CYS A 125 1.72 5.61 1.10
N GLY A 126 0.99 4.56 0.70
CA GLY A 126 -0.18 4.04 1.42
C GLY A 126 -1.51 4.71 1.08
N PHE A 127 -1.52 5.69 0.18
CA PHE A 127 -2.77 6.31 -0.27
C PHE A 127 -3.56 5.37 -1.19
N ARG A 128 -4.88 5.28 -0.96
CA ARG A 128 -5.80 4.42 -1.73
C ARG A 128 -6.54 5.24 -2.77
N PHE A 129 -6.55 4.77 -4.02
CA PHE A 129 -7.30 5.39 -5.13
C PHE A 129 -8.36 4.44 -5.65
N ASN A 130 -9.58 4.97 -5.82
CA ASN A 130 -10.68 4.26 -6.46
C ASN A 130 -11.16 4.96 -7.73
N THR A 131 -10.84 6.24 -7.87
CA THR A 131 -11.29 7.12 -8.95
C THR A 131 -10.18 8.03 -9.46
N GLN A 132 -10.36 8.62 -10.64
CA GLN A 132 -9.43 9.63 -11.16
C GLN A 132 -9.36 10.88 -10.26
N ASN A 133 -10.45 11.22 -9.56
CA ASN A 133 -10.47 12.35 -8.63
C ASN A 133 -9.63 12.09 -7.38
N ASP A 134 -9.55 10.84 -6.91
CA ASP A 134 -8.69 10.48 -5.78
C ASP A 134 -7.22 10.70 -6.13
N GLN A 135 -6.83 10.35 -7.37
CA GLN A 135 -5.49 10.60 -7.88
C GLN A 135 -5.18 12.11 -7.92
N LYS A 136 -6.06 12.92 -8.52
CA LYS A 136 -5.88 14.38 -8.56
C LYS A 136 -5.76 15.00 -7.16
N LYS A 137 -6.55 14.53 -6.20
CA LYS A 137 -6.48 14.99 -4.80
C LYS A 137 -5.15 14.63 -4.14
N HIS A 138 -4.55 13.53 -4.54
CA HIS A 138 -3.26 13.09 -4.03
C HIS A 138 -2.10 13.86 -4.67
N ASP A 139 -2.16 14.11 -5.97
CA ASP A 139 -1.10 14.83 -6.71
C ASP A 139 -1.00 16.32 -6.29
N ASN A 140 -2.10 16.89 -5.79
CA ASN A 140 -2.18 18.27 -5.31
C ASN A 140 -1.82 18.46 -3.82
N LYS A 141 -1.34 17.41 -3.13
CA LYS A 141 -0.92 17.48 -1.70
C LYS A 141 0.59 17.52 -1.56
#